data_AF-A0A382J9Q6-F1
#
_entry.id   AF-A0A382J9Q6-F1
#
_cell.length_a   1.000
_cell.length_b   1.000
_cell.length_c   1.000
_cell.angle_alpha   90.00
_cell.angle_beta   90.00
_cell.angle_gamma   90.00
#
_symmetry.space_group_name_H-M   'P 1'
#
loop_
_entity.id
_entity.type
_entity.pdbx_description
1 polymer ?
#
loop_
_entity_poly.entity_id
_entity_poly.type
_entity_poly.pdbx_seq_one_letter_code
_entity_poly.pdbx_strand_id
1 'polypeptide(L)'
;MSFLRLTLLVFLAATSARAASRPVSFQHEVLPVLTRQGCNAGTCHGSPSGKGGFVLSLFAFDTAADHAVLTRDLLGRRVDLFNPPLSLILRKPSTTLAHRGGLKLPKDSREYRILHDWIAEG
;
A
#
# COMPACT_ATOMS: atom_id res chain seq x y z
N MET A 1 31.94 18.58 62.31
CA MET A 1 32.63 18.12 61.08
C MET A 1 31.55 17.60 60.13
N SER A 2 31.17 18.43 59.16
CA SER A 2 29.95 18.28 58.35
C SER A 2 30.17 17.29 57.19
N PHE A 3 29.39 16.22 57.14
CA PHE A 3 29.42 15.25 56.04
C PHE A 3 28.42 15.66 54.97
N LEU A 4 28.91 16.32 53.92
CA LEU A 4 28.16 16.67 52.73
C LEU A 4 27.97 15.41 51.87
N ARG A 5 26.80 14.76 51.99
CA ARG A 5 26.41 13.65 51.11
C ARG A 5 25.99 14.21 49.75
N LEU A 6 26.88 14.13 48.77
CA LEU A 6 26.60 14.47 47.38
C LEU A 6 25.96 13.25 46.70
N THR A 7 24.64 13.17 46.69
CA THR A 7 23.90 12.15 45.95
C THR A 7 23.88 12.53 44.46
N LEU A 8 24.75 11.91 43.67
CA LEU A 8 24.80 12.10 42.22
C LEU A 8 23.61 11.35 41.57
N LEU A 9 22.53 12.09 41.27
CA LEU A 9 21.44 11.61 40.43
C LEU A 9 21.91 11.56 38.97
N VAL A 10 22.37 10.39 38.53
CA VAL A 10 22.65 10.10 37.13
C VAL A 10 21.29 9.94 36.42
N PHE A 11 20.83 10.98 35.73
CA PHE A 11 19.71 10.87 34.80
C PHE A 11 20.18 10.11 33.56
N LEU A 12 19.85 8.81 33.49
CA LEU A 12 20.03 8.00 32.30
C LEU A 12 18.98 8.43 31.27
N ALA A 13 19.35 9.34 30.36
CA ALA A 13 18.50 9.68 29.22
C ALA A 13 18.47 8.49 28.25
N ALA A 14 17.44 7.65 28.36
CA ALA A 14 17.18 6.58 27.41
C ALA A 14 16.76 7.21 26.07
N THR A 15 17.69 7.33 25.13
CA THR A 15 17.38 7.68 23.74
C THR A 15 16.60 6.52 23.13
N SER A 16 15.28 6.66 23.04
CA SER A 16 14.43 5.69 22.35
C SER A 16 14.72 5.79 20.85
N ALA A 17 15.51 4.87 20.32
CA ALA A 17 15.70 4.73 18.89
C ALA A 17 14.34 4.40 18.26
N ARG A 18 13.77 5.35 17.51
CA ARG A 18 12.54 5.11 16.76
C ARG A 18 12.91 4.17 15.61
N ALA A 19 12.55 2.90 15.73
CA ALA A 19 12.70 1.95 14.64
C ALA A 19 12.03 2.54 13.40
N ALA A 20 12.79 2.71 12.32
CA ALA A 20 12.23 3.13 11.04
C ALA A 20 11.17 2.10 10.63
N SER A 21 10.01 2.56 10.17
CA SER A 21 8.99 1.66 9.64
C SER A 21 9.56 0.93 8.43
N ARG A 22 9.41 -0.40 8.40
CA ARG A 22 9.77 -1.21 7.24
C ARG A 22 8.92 -0.76 6.03
N PRO A 23 9.50 -0.65 4.82
CA PRO A 23 8.73 -0.39 3.60
C PRO A 23 7.60 -1.39 3.39
N VAL A 24 6.50 -0.94 2.82
CA VAL A 24 5.34 -1.74 2.45
C VAL A 24 5.73 -2.73 1.36
N SER A 25 5.58 -4.02 1.66
CA SER A 25 5.86 -5.09 0.72
C SER A 25 4.75 -5.23 -0.31
N PHE A 26 5.10 -5.18 -1.60
CA PHE A 26 4.16 -5.48 -2.66
C PHE A 26 3.54 -6.89 -2.51
N GLN A 27 4.38 -7.89 -2.24
CA GLN A 27 3.95 -9.28 -2.14
C GLN A 27 3.17 -9.59 -0.86
N HIS A 28 3.60 -9.03 0.28
CA HIS A 28 3.05 -9.39 1.58
C HIS A 28 1.97 -8.44 2.10
N GLU A 29 1.82 -7.26 1.48
CA GLU A 29 0.89 -6.23 1.95
C GLU A 29 -0.04 -5.77 0.82
N VAL A 30 0.48 -5.40 -0.36
CA VAL A 30 -0.35 -4.90 -1.47
C VAL A 30 -1.19 -6.00 -2.12
N LEU A 31 -0.58 -7.10 -2.56
CA LEU A 31 -1.29 -8.20 -3.22
C LEU A 31 -2.38 -8.82 -2.34
N PRO A 32 -2.15 -9.08 -1.03
CA PRO A 32 -3.21 -9.54 -0.13
C PRO A 32 -4.38 -8.57 -0.02
N VAL A 33 -4.14 -7.26 -0.03
CA VAL A 33 -5.22 -6.26 -0.06
C VAL A 33 -6.02 -6.37 -1.36
N LEU A 34 -5.35 -6.43 -2.52
CA LEU A 34 -6.03 -6.57 -3.82
C LEU A 34 -6.87 -7.84 -3.88
N THR A 35 -6.36 -8.95 -3.32
CA THR A 35 -7.08 -10.21 -3.21
C THR A 35 -8.28 -10.12 -2.28
N ARG A 36 -8.10 -9.59 -1.07
CA ARG A 36 -9.18 -9.46 -0.08
C ARG A 36 -10.31 -8.55 -0.56
N GLN A 37 -9.98 -7.47 -1.28
CA GLN A 37 -10.99 -6.58 -1.86
C GLN A 37 -11.60 -7.13 -3.16
N GLY A 38 -11.15 -8.29 -3.63
CA GLY A 38 -11.66 -8.97 -4.82
C GLY A 38 -11.26 -8.31 -6.14
N CYS A 39 -10.23 -7.47 -6.15
CA CYS A 39 -9.77 -6.77 -7.36
C CYS A 39 -9.26 -7.76 -8.40
N ASN A 40 -8.42 -8.71 -7.99
CA ASN A 40 -7.82 -9.75 -8.83
C ASN A 40 -8.62 -11.08 -8.82
N ALA A 41 -9.92 -11.02 -8.52
CA ALA A 41 -10.81 -12.17 -8.64
C ALA A 41 -11.20 -12.41 -10.11
N GLY A 42 -11.53 -13.67 -10.43
CA GLY A 42 -11.95 -14.09 -11.79
C GLY A 42 -13.22 -13.40 -12.32
N THR A 43 -13.99 -12.75 -11.45
CA THR A 43 -15.16 -11.95 -11.85
C THR A 43 -14.77 -10.57 -12.43
N CYS A 44 -13.57 -10.07 -12.14
CA CYS A 44 -13.10 -8.73 -12.50
C CYS A 44 -11.70 -8.75 -13.14
N HIS A 45 -10.68 -8.17 -12.49
CA HIS A 45 -9.36 -8.00 -13.09
C HIS A 45 -8.54 -9.29 -13.11
N GLY A 46 -8.90 -10.29 -12.30
CA GLY A 46 -8.34 -11.64 -12.36
C GLY A 46 -8.94 -12.55 -13.42
N SER A 47 -9.89 -12.05 -14.23
CA SER A 47 -10.39 -12.81 -15.38
C SER A 47 -9.33 -12.88 -16.49
N PRO A 48 -9.34 -13.91 -17.37
CA PRO A 48 -8.35 -14.04 -18.45
C PRO A 48 -8.23 -12.80 -19.35
N SER A 49 -9.31 -12.02 -19.49
CA SER A 49 -9.32 -10.78 -20.29
C SER A 49 -9.27 -9.50 -19.44
N GLY A 50 -9.23 -9.62 -18.11
CA GLY A 50 -9.34 -8.51 -17.18
C GLY A 50 -10.57 -7.61 -17.42
N LYS A 51 -10.45 -6.32 -17.07
CA LYS A 51 -11.44 -5.28 -17.39
C LYS A 51 -10.77 -3.96 -17.73
N GLY A 52 -11.19 -3.31 -18.83
CA GLY A 52 -10.73 -1.98 -19.19
C GLY A 52 -9.22 -1.90 -19.45
N GLY A 53 -8.64 -2.94 -20.05
CA GLY A 53 -7.19 -3.06 -20.25
C GLY A 53 -6.41 -3.23 -18.95
N PHE A 54 -7.04 -3.73 -17.88
CA PHE A 54 -6.38 -4.09 -16.63
C PHE A 54 -6.56 -5.57 -16.34
N VAL A 55 -5.47 -6.31 -16.44
CA VAL A 55 -5.42 -7.76 -16.19
C VAL A 55 -4.45 -8.00 -15.04
N LEU A 56 -4.95 -8.51 -13.93
CA LEU A 56 -4.14 -9.05 -12.84
C LEU A 56 -4.19 -10.58 -12.91
N SER A 57 -3.17 -11.23 -12.39
CA SER A 57 -3.16 -12.66 -12.19
C SER A 57 -4.26 -13.07 -11.18
N LEU A 58 -4.89 -14.21 -11.41
CA LEU A 58 -5.97 -14.70 -10.55
C LEU A 58 -5.43 -14.92 -9.13
N PHE A 59 -6.01 -14.21 -8.16
CA PHE A 59 -5.62 -14.27 -6.74
C PHE A 59 -4.10 -14.13 -6.50
N ALA A 60 -3.44 -13.26 -7.26
CA ALA A 60 -2.02 -12.95 -7.14
C ALA A 60 -1.08 -14.14 -7.45
N PHE A 61 -1.52 -15.06 -8.32
CA PHE A 61 -0.75 -16.21 -8.78
C PHE A 61 0.64 -15.83 -9.34
N ASP A 62 0.76 -14.71 -10.05
CA ASP A 62 2.02 -14.22 -10.60
C ASP A 62 2.32 -12.81 -10.08
N THR A 63 3.13 -12.76 -9.02
CA THR A 63 3.53 -11.53 -8.36
C THR A 63 4.33 -10.60 -9.29
N ALA A 64 5.20 -11.15 -10.14
CA ALA A 64 6.05 -10.35 -11.01
C ALA A 64 5.23 -9.70 -12.14
N ALA A 65 4.31 -10.46 -12.74
CA ALA A 65 3.39 -9.95 -13.74
C ALA A 65 2.46 -8.87 -13.15
N ASP A 66 1.88 -9.10 -11.97
CA ASP A 66 1.01 -8.13 -11.31
C ASP A 66 1.73 -6.81 -11.01
N HIS A 67 2.98 -6.90 -10.53
CA HIS A 67 3.81 -5.74 -10.31
C HIS A 67 4.05 -4.97 -11.61
N ALA A 68 4.40 -5.66 -12.69
CA ALA A 68 4.63 -5.05 -13.99
C ALA A 68 3.35 -4.38 -14.54
N VAL A 69 2.18 -5.00 -14.40
CA VAL A 69 0.90 -4.41 -14.83
C VAL A 69 0.57 -3.16 -14.03
N LEU A 70 0.79 -3.17 -12.71
CA LEU A 70 0.51 -2.00 -11.88
C LEU A 70 1.48 -0.85 -12.15
N THR A 71 2.75 -1.13 -12.42
CA THR A 71 3.79 -0.10 -12.48
C THR A 71 4.17 0.35 -13.89
N ARG A 72 3.99 -0.49 -14.91
CA ARG A 72 4.55 -0.25 -16.25
C ARG A 72 3.52 -0.27 -17.37
N ASP A 73 2.48 -1.09 -17.25
CA ASP A 73 1.49 -1.25 -18.31
C ASP A 73 0.75 0.06 -18.62
N LEU A 74 0.39 0.23 -19.89
CA LEU A 74 -0.25 1.44 -20.43
C LEU A 74 0.49 2.73 -20.02
N LEU A 75 1.81 2.72 -20.14
CA LEU A 75 2.71 3.84 -19.82
C LEU A 75 2.64 4.27 -18.34
N GLY A 76 2.46 3.32 -17.43
CA GLY A 76 2.49 3.57 -15.98
C GLY A 76 1.25 4.29 -15.43
N ARG A 77 0.18 4.45 -16.21
CA ARG A 77 -1.01 5.25 -15.85
C ARG A 77 -1.77 4.84 -14.58
N ARG A 78 -1.38 3.75 -13.90
CA ARG A 78 -2.13 3.19 -12.74
C ARG A 78 -1.65 3.71 -11.41
N VAL A 79 -0.36 4.00 -11.33
CA VAL A 79 0.33 4.53 -10.16
C VAL A 79 0.90 5.89 -10.53
N ASP A 80 0.69 6.87 -9.67
CA ASP A 80 1.27 8.20 -9.79
C ASP A 80 2.26 8.35 -8.63
N LEU A 81 3.55 8.19 -8.94
CA LEU A 81 4.62 8.27 -7.93
C LEU A 81 4.84 9.71 -7.44
N PHE A 82 4.41 10.72 -8.20
CA PHE A 82 4.55 12.12 -7.81
C PHE A 82 3.39 12.59 -6.92
N ASN A 83 2.19 12.06 -7.15
CA ASN A 83 1.00 12.35 -6.36
C ASN A 83 0.19 11.07 -6.13
N PRO A 84 0.57 10.24 -5.14
CA PRO A 84 -0.04 8.93 -4.91
C PRO A 84 -1.58 8.92 -4.86
N PRO A 85 -2.26 9.89 -4.21
CA PRO A 85 -3.72 9.99 -4.24
C PRO A 85 -4.36 10.10 -5.64
N LEU A 86 -3.61 10.52 -6.67
CA LEU A 86 -4.09 10.59 -8.06
C LEU A 86 -4.08 9.26 -8.79
N SER A 87 -3.43 8.23 -8.21
CA SER A 87 -3.32 6.89 -8.78
C SER A 87 -4.69 6.26 -9.08
N LEU A 88 -4.85 5.70 -10.28
CA LEU A 88 -6.09 5.03 -10.67
C LEU A 88 -6.40 3.82 -9.78
N ILE A 89 -5.36 3.12 -9.29
CA ILE A 89 -5.50 1.97 -8.39
C ILE A 89 -6.08 2.36 -7.01
N LEU A 90 -6.05 3.64 -6.64
CA LEU A 90 -6.73 4.17 -5.44
C LEU A 90 -8.10 4.77 -5.79
N ARG A 91 -8.16 5.61 -6.83
CA ARG A 91 -9.36 6.42 -7.15
C ARG A 91 -10.53 5.62 -7.68
N LYS A 92 -10.27 4.57 -8.46
CA LYS A 92 -11.32 3.69 -9.00
C LYS A 92 -11.98 2.89 -7.88
N PRO A 93 -11.28 2.05 -7.10
CA PRO A 93 -11.93 1.24 -6.07
C PRO A 93 -12.47 2.05 -4.88
N SER A 94 -11.99 3.29 -4.66
CA SER A 94 -12.59 4.23 -3.69
C SER A 94 -13.78 5.01 -4.21
N THR A 95 -14.19 4.81 -5.46
CA THR A 95 -15.28 5.53 -6.15
C THR A 95 -15.11 7.05 -6.27
N THR A 96 -13.91 7.57 -6.02
CA THR A 96 -13.56 8.97 -6.37
C THR A 96 -13.56 9.20 -7.87
N LEU A 97 -13.31 8.12 -8.62
CA LEU A 97 -13.62 8.01 -10.04
C LEU A 97 -14.58 6.84 -10.24
N ALA A 98 -15.45 6.97 -11.24
CA ALA A 98 -16.41 5.92 -11.58
C ALA A 98 -15.71 4.57 -11.77
N HIS A 99 -16.16 3.57 -11.03
CA HIS A 99 -15.69 2.19 -11.09
C HIS A 99 -16.88 1.25 -11.14
N ARG A 100 -16.95 0.44 -12.20
CA ARG A 100 -18.06 -0.49 -12.41
C ARG A 100 -18.16 -1.56 -11.30
N GLY A 101 -17.05 -1.87 -10.63
CA GLY A 101 -17.02 -2.80 -9.50
C GLY A 101 -17.61 -2.26 -8.20
N GLY A 102 -18.05 -0.99 -8.17
CA GLY A 102 -18.55 -0.33 -6.97
C GLY A 102 -17.44 0.04 -5.98
N LEU A 103 -17.83 0.34 -4.74
CA LEU A 103 -16.89 0.64 -3.66
C LEU A 103 -16.18 -0.64 -3.21
N LYS A 104 -14.85 -0.64 -3.32
CA LYS A 104 -13.97 -1.72 -2.88
C LYS A 104 -12.89 -1.25 -1.93
N LEU A 105 -12.53 0.03 -1.91
CA LEU A 105 -11.41 0.55 -1.12
C LEU A 105 -11.77 1.89 -0.48
N PRO A 106 -12.48 1.90 0.67
CA PRO A 106 -12.81 3.13 1.39
C PRO A 106 -11.56 3.95 1.72
N LYS A 107 -11.62 5.28 1.58
CA LYS A 107 -10.43 6.15 1.72
C LYS A 107 -9.82 6.18 3.13
N ASP A 108 -10.65 5.96 4.13
CA ASP A 108 -10.30 5.92 5.55
C ASP A 108 -9.84 4.53 6.02
N SER A 109 -9.87 3.53 5.12
CA SER A 109 -9.49 2.16 5.44
C SER A 109 -7.97 1.98 5.62
N ARG A 110 -7.59 0.93 6.33
CA ARG A 110 -6.18 0.52 6.45
C ARG A 110 -5.63 0.06 5.10
N GLU A 111 -6.45 -0.63 4.33
CA GLU A 111 -6.16 -1.17 3.00
C GLU A 111 -5.81 -0.05 2.01
N TYR A 112 -6.56 1.06 2.05
CA TYR A 112 -6.24 2.25 1.24
C TYR A 112 -4.86 2.79 1.59
N ARG A 113 -4.56 2.93 2.88
CA ARG A 113 -3.26 3.43 3.36
C ARG A 113 -2.11 2.53 2.92
N ILE A 114 -2.27 1.20 2.96
CA ILE A 114 -1.23 0.27 2.46
C ILE A 114 -0.89 0.53 1.00
N LEU A 115 -1.90 0.62 0.13
CA LEU A 115 -1.66 0.89 -1.30
C LEU A 115 -1.08 2.29 -1.50
N HIS A 116 -1.58 3.28 -0.78
CA HIS A 116 -1.09 4.65 -0.86
C HIS A 116 0.38 4.74 -0.47
N ASP A 117 0.74 4.16 0.68
CA ASP A 117 2.08 4.24 1.25
C ASP A 117 3.07 3.45 0.38
N TRP A 118 2.67 2.28 -0.15
CA TRP A 118 3.47 1.56 -1.13
C TRP A 118 3.79 2.42 -2.37
N ILE A 119 2.81 3.14 -2.92
CA ILE A 119 3.03 4.03 -4.07
C ILE A 119 3.93 5.22 -3.67
N ALA A 120 3.76 5.75 -2.47
CA ALA A 120 4.54 6.88 -1.96
C ALA A 120 6.00 6.52 -1.67
N GLU A 121 6.28 5.24 -1.39
CA GLU A 121 7.63 4.72 -1.14
C GLU A 121 8.44 4.49 -2.43
N GLY A 122 7.78 4.39 -3.59
CA GLY A 122 8.41 4.25 -4.92
C GLY A 122 8.60 2.81 -5.36
#